data_AF-A0A960YPA4-F1
#
_entry.id   AF-A0A960YPA4-F1
#
_cell.length_a   1.000
_cell.length_b   1.000
_cell.length_c   1.000
_cell.angle_alpha   90.00
_cell.angle_beta   90.00
_cell.angle_gamma   90.00
#
_symmetry.space_group_name_H-M   'P 1'
#
loop_
_entity.id
_entity.type
_entity.pdbx_description
1 polymer ?
#
loop_
_entity_poly.entity_id
_entity_poly.type
_entity_poly.pdbx_seq_one_letter_code
_entity_poly.pdbx_strand_id
1 'polypeptide(L)'
;MIAAAGKGTRSYPRTSFIPKPLFRIEGKSILERNIELLARKIKVSRIYVIVGHLAEQVMAEVERVRPLYPDVQIETSFWTRKGLASDVASLENRIEGPFVTVLGDELYHHSDHQKILATWKKHRHLAASVAVKETPLVSHIKKNYSVELDGDRVLKLIEKPENPANRLLGLGTYLFTPTFFETFKATPPSERTGVVEITDVIDAMARQTSRVYATRIQCSYFNINSLQDFHHAVYEIRNERFHQFKKSLIIPASNREQSIDDVLNDFKSSVDEIIVVDAGSTDRTAQIAKSHGARVVAFDGPREKEGAMVMRGLEEARGDLCIVVSADGTFRSKDLPKLMEYMKDCDMAIGTRTTRQMIEQGANLKTVRRIVNLMAGKMIEIFYWGMEPRFTDAGCRYFSIWKDTFMKIRPRLHEEGALYIAEMMTEVVRSLFRCIEVPVTYFKPVKDQAAADIRSVLDLLKLKVMLFKKKFGRVV
;
A
#
# COMPACT_ATOMS: atom_id res chain seq x y z
N MET A 1 -12.76 0.33 21.66
CA MET A 1 -11.73 -0.71 21.61
C MET A 1 -11.35 -0.99 20.17
N ILE A 2 -10.06 -1.17 19.87
CA ILE A 2 -9.56 -1.63 18.57
C ILE A 2 -8.82 -2.95 18.78
N ALA A 3 -9.19 -4.01 18.06
CA ALA A 3 -8.54 -5.31 18.16
C ALA A 3 -7.36 -5.43 17.19
N ALA A 4 -6.13 -5.15 17.65
CA ALA A 4 -4.92 -5.06 16.81
C ALA A 4 -3.89 -6.17 17.10
N ALA A 5 -4.31 -7.29 17.68
CA ALA A 5 -3.40 -8.28 18.27
C ALA A 5 -3.02 -9.48 17.39
N GLY A 6 -3.73 -9.71 16.28
CA GLY A 6 -3.61 -10.91 15.47
C GLY A 6 -2.27 -11.09 14.74
N LYS A 7 -1.79 -12.35 14.66
CA LYS A 7 -0.54 -12.73 13.95
C LYS A 7 -0.59 -12.53 12.43
N GLY A 8 -1.78 -12.56 11.83
CA GLY A 8 -1.94 -12.32 10.38
C GLY A 8 -1.23 -13.33 9.48
N THR A 9 -1.30 -14.64 9.79
CA THR A 9 -0.59 -15.73 9.07
C THR A 9 -0.85 -15.76 7.56
N ARG A 10 -2.05 -15.36 7.11
CA ARG A 10 -2.46 -15.31 5.70
C ARG A 10 -1.87 -14.13 4.89
N SER A 11 -1.11 -13.23 5.51
CA SER A 11 -0.41 -12.11 4.85
C SER A 11 1.12 -12.22 4.97
N TYR A 12 1.61 -13.44 5.22
CA TYR A 12 3.03 -13.77 5.16
C TYR A 12 3.58 -13.53 3.73
N PRO A 13 4.83 -13.06 3.55
CA PRO A 13 5.86 -12.79 4.55
C PRO A 13 5.75 -11.41 5.22
N ARG A 14 4.86 -10.51 4.80
CA ARG A 14 4.82 -9.14 5.34
C ARG A 14 4.51 -9.09 6.84
N THR A 15 3.65 -9.99 7.32
CA THR A 15 3.27 -10.06 8.74
C THR A 15 4.32 -10.67 9.67
N SER A 16 5.42 -11.23 9.15
CA SER A 16 6.57 -11.55 10.01
C SER A 16 7.34 -10.30 10.44
N PHE A 17 7.17 -9.18 9.73
CA PHE A 17 7.90 -7.95 9.99
C PHE A 17 7.00 -6.77 10.39
N ILE A 18 5.75 -6.72 9.88
CA ILE A 18 4.82 -5.61 10.10
C ILE A 18 3.41 -6.16 10.42
N PRO A 19 2.83 -5.84 11.59
CA PRO A 19 1.43 -6.17 11.90
C PRO A 19 0.46 -5.58 10.87
N LYS A 20 -0.61 -6.31 10.54
CA LYS A 20 -1.64 -5.84 9.59
C LYS A 20 -2.20 -4.45 9.92
N PRO A 21 -2.50 -4.11 11.19
CA PRO A 21 -2.99 -2.77 11.53
C PRO A 21 -2.02 -1.65 11.15
N LEU A 22 -0.73 -1.97 10.97
CA LEU A 22 0.30 -1.00 10.59
C LEU A 22 0.52 -0.91 9.09
N PHE A 23 -0.20 -1.68 8.27
CA PHE A 23 -0.18 -1.49 6.83
C PHE A 23 -0.66 -0.08 6.49
N ARG A 24 0.15 0.64 5.70
CA ARG A 24 -0.11 2.04 5.36
C ARG A 24 -0.69 2.17 3.96
N ILE A 25 -1.74 2.97 3.85
CA ILE A 25 -2.30 3.43 2.60
C ILE A 25 -2.22 4.95 2.64
N GLU A 26 -1.43 5.53 1.73
CA GLU A 26 -1.29 6.98 1.59
C GLU A 26 -0.79 7.65 2.88
N GLY A 27 0.30 7.11 3.43
CA GLY A 27 0.93 7.62 4.65
C GLY A 27 0.23 7.21 5.95
N LYS A 28 -1.06 6.86 5.95
CA LYS A 28 -1.81 6.48 7.17
C LYS A 28 -1.90 4.97 7.35
N SER A 29 -1.64 4.49 8.57
CA SER A 29 -1.87 3.08 8.93
C SER A 29 -3.36 2.77 9.06
N ILE A 30 -3.74 1.49 8.94
CA ILE A 30 -5.12 1.03 9.22
C ILE A 30 -5.50 1.39 10.67
N LEU A 31 -4.56 1.22 11.61
CA LEU A 31 -4.73 1.60 13.01
C LEU A 31 -5.03 3.10 13.17
N GLU A 32 -4.25 3.97 12.54
CA GLU A 32 -4.49 5.42 12.55
C GLU A 32 -5.88 5.76 12.00
N ARG A 33 -6.30 5.11 10.92
CA ARG A 33 -7.64 5.30 10.32
C ARG A 33 -8.77 4.83 11.24
N ASN A 34 -8.56 3.73 11.97
CA ASN A 34 -9.53 3.23 12.96
C ASN A 34 -9.59 4.10 14.22
N ILE A 35 -8.46 4.68 14.65
CA ILE A 35 -8.43 5.71 15.70
C ILE A 35 -9.19 6.95 15.21
N GLU A 36 -8.95 7.42 13.99
CA GLU A 36 -9.64 8.56 13.40
C GLU A 36 -11.16 8.35 13.34
N LEU A 37 -11.58 7.13 12.95
CA LEU A 37 -12.99 6.72 12.91
C LEU A 37 -13.64 6.85 14.30
N LEU A 38 -13.03 6.26 15.33
CA LEU A 38 -13.56 6.29 16.69
C LEU A 38 -13.54 7.71 17.27
N ALA A 39 -12.46 8.46 17.07
CA ALA A 39 -12.27 9.78 17.65
C ALA A 39 -13.15 10.86 16.98
N ARG A 40 -13.21 10.89 15.63
CA ARG A 40 -13.86 12.00 14.90
C ARG A 40 -15.28 11.69 14.43
N LYS A 41 -15.54 10.46 13.99
CA LYS A 41 -16.87 10.06 13.46
C LYS A 41 -17.80 9.60 14.58
N ILE A 42 -17.32 8.68 15.41
CA ILE A 42 -18.11 8.11 16.52
C ILE A 42 -18.00 8.98 17.78
N LYS A 43 -16.92 9.75 17.94
CA LYS A 43 -16.69 10.68 19.05
C LYS A 43 -16.63 10.00 20.43
N VAL A 44 -15.84 8.94 20.52
CA VAL A 44 -15.55 8.30 21.82
C VAL A 44 -14.59 9.15 22.65
N SER A 45 -14.70 9.11 23.97
CA SER A 45 -13.79 9.80 24.90
C SER A 45 -12.51 9.01 25.20
N ARG A 46 -12.56 7.68 25.05
CA ARG A 46 -11.43 6.79 25.33
C ARG A 46 -11.35 5.63 24.33
N ILE A 47 -10.14 5.30 23.89
CA ILE A 47 -9.83 4.21 22.98
C ILE A 47 -8.83 3.26 23.65
N TYR A 48 -9.24 2.01 23.80
CA TYR A 48 -8.34 0.90 24.15
C TYR A 48 -7.88 0.18 22.90
N VAL A 49 -6.57 0.09 22.66
CA VAL A 49 -5.97 -0.68 21.55
C VAL A 49 -5.42 -1.99 22.10
N ILE A 50 -5.98 -3.12 21.67
CA ILE A 50 -5.50 -4.44 22.09
C ILE A 50 -4.30 -4.85 21.22
N VAL A 51 -3.16 -5.06 21.85
CA VAL A 51 -1.89 -5.40 21.20
C VAL A 51 -1.47 -6.84 21.51
N GLY A 52 -0.77 -7.46 20.57
CA GLY A 52 -0.36 -8.87 20.67
C GLY A 52 0.90 -9.16 19.88
N HIS A 53 0.77 -9.75 18.69
CA HIS A 53 1.90 -9.99 17.79
C HIS A 53 2.65 -8.70 17.43
N LEU A 54 3.98 -8.68 17.63
CA LEU A 54 4.84 -7.49 17.46
C LEU A 54 4.29 -6.24 18.18
N ALA A 55 3.80 -6.41 19.40
CA ALA A 55 3.14 -5.36 20.19
C ALA A 55 3.92 -4.04 20.24
N GLU A 56 5.25 -4.10 20.38
CA GLU A 56 6.11 -2.91 20.43
C GLU A 56 5.92 -1.98 19.22
N GLN A 57 5.77 -2.54 18.01
CA GLN A 57 5.53 -1.73 16.82
C GLN A 57 4.14 -1.07 16.83
N VAL A 58 3.13 -1.80 17.31
CA VAL A 58 1.76 -1.29 17.42
C VAL A 58 1.71 -0.19 18.47
N MET A 59 2.38 -0.38 19.60
CA MET A 59 2.50 0.62 20.66
C MET A 59 3.24 1.87 20.17
N ALA A 60 4.35 1.71 19.43
CA ALA A 60 5.07 2.83 18.83
C ALA A 60 4.19 3.64 17.86
N GLU A 61 3.34 2.97 17.06
CA GLU A 61 2.38 3.66 16.22
C GLU A 61 1.31 4.40 17.04
N VAL A 62 0.81 3.80 18.13
CA VAL A 62 -0.14 4.48 19.03
C VAL A 62 0.49 5.74 19.62
N GLU A 63 1.74 5.68 20.10
CA GLU A 63 2.47 6.84 20.62
C GLU A 63 2.64 7.93 19.56
N ARG A 64 2.94 7.56 18.31
CA ARG A 64 3.04 8.51 17.19
C ARG A 64 1.70 9.18 16.88
N VAL A 65 0.60 8.43 16.96
CA VAL A 65 -0.73 8.89 16.56
C VAL A 65 -1.45 9.66 17.68
N ARG A 66 -1.20 9.33 18.96
CA ARG A 66 -1.87 9.93 20.12
C ARG A 66 -1.89 11.48 20.11
N PRO A 67 -0.80 12.20 19.79
CA PRO A 67 -0.81 13.67 19.76
C PRO A 67 -1.75 14.28 18.72
N LEU A 68 -2.17 13.52 17.69
CA LEU A 68 -3.08 13.99 16.64
C LEU A 68 -4.55 14.04 17.11
N TYR A 69 -4.87 13.45 18.27
CA TYR A 69 -6.20 13.34 18.83
C TYR A 69 -6.21 13.68 20.34
N PRO A 70 -5.88 14.92 20.72
CA PRO A 70 -5.69 15.32 22.12
C PRO A 70 -6.96 15.19 22.98
N ASP A 71 -8.15 15.24 22.36
CA ASP A 71 -9.44 15.16 23.05
C ASP A 71 -9.86 13.73 23.42
N VAL A 72 -9.05 12.72 23.08
CA VAL A 72 -9.37 11.31 23.30
C VAL A 72 -8.22 10.61 24.03
N GLN A 73 -8.54 9.91 25.11
CA GLN A 73 -7.55 9.10 25.83
C GLN A 73 -7.28 7.80 25.07
N ILE A 74 -6.02 7.58 24.65
CA ILE A 74 -5.63 6.38 23.87
C ILE A 74 -4.65 5.53 24.67
N GLU A 75 -5.11 4.35 25.08
CA GLU A 75 -4.38 3.41 25.94
C GLU A 75 -4.23 2.06 25.25
N THR A 76 -3.11 1.37 25.51
CA THR A 76 -2.88 0.01 25.01
C THR A 76 -3.21 -1.02 26.08
N SER A 77 -3.64 -2.21 25.67
CA SER A 77 -3.83 -3.37 26.54
C SER A 77 -3.37 -4.64 25.83
N PHE A 78 -2.88 -5.63 26.54
CA PHE A 78 -2.42 -6.88 25.92
C PHE A 78 -3.58 -7.84 25.66
N TRP A 79 -3.50 -8.58 24.56
CA TRP A 79 -4.48 -9.63 24.23
C TRP A 79 -4.47 -10.79 25.23
N THR A 80 -5.61 -11.44 25.39
CA THR A 80 -5.78 -12.60 26.26
C THR A 80 -5.36 -13.91 25.61
N ARG A 81 -5.14 -13.90 24.29
CA ARG A 81 -4.94 -15.09 23.43
C ARG A 81 -6.14 -16.05 23.38
N LYS A 82 -7.30 -15.63 23.91
CA LYS A 82 -8.53 -16.44 23.99
C LYS A 82 -9.66 -15.91 23.09
N GLY A 83 -9.30 -15.22 22.01
CA GLY A 83 -10.25 -14.69 21.03
C GLY A 83 -10.77 -13.29 21.36
N LEU A 84 -11.46 -12.70 20.38
CA LEU A 84 -11.90 -11.31 20.42
C LEU A 84 -12.84 -11.02 21.60
N ALA A 85 -13.81 -11.91 21.87
CA ALA A 85 -14.75 -11.71 22.97
C ALA A 85 -14.03 -11.65 24.32
N SER A 86 -13.02 -12.49 24.51
CA SER A 86 -12.18 -12.46 25.72
C SER A 86 -11.33 -11.19 25.79
N ASP A 87 -10.82 -10.69 24.66
CA ASP A 87 -10.13 -9.40 24.62
C ASP A 87 -11.05 -8.24 25.04
N VAL A 88 -12.33 -8.25 24.59
CA VAL A 88 -13.33 -7.28 25.07
C VAL A 88 -13.54 -7.44 26.58
N ALA A 89 -13.79 -8.67 27.05
CA ALA A 89 -14.07 -8.97 28.45
C ALA A 89 -12.92 -8.59 29.40
N SER A 90 -11.67 -8.61 28.92
CA SER A 90 -10.51 -8.18 29.70
C SER A 90 -10.56 -6.71 30.14
N LEU A 91 -11.42 -5.91 29.53
CA LEU A 91 -11.62 -4.49 29.82
C LEU A 91 -12.80 -4.23 30.76
N GLU A 92 -13.45 -5.25 31.32
CA GLU A 92 -14.63 -5.10 32.19
C GLU A 92 -14.42 -4.07 33.30
N ASN A 93 -13.30 -4.14 34.02
CA ASN A 93 -12.98 -3.22 35.12
C ASN A 93 -12.58 -1.81 34.67
N ARG A 94 -12.57 -1.52 33.36
CA ARG A 94 -12.14 -0.25 32.76
C ARG A 94 -13.26 0.41 31.95
N ILE A 95 -14.38 -0.27 31.73
CA ILE A 95 -15.49 0.17 30.89
C ILE A 95 -16.77 0.18 31.72
N GLU A 96 -17.25 1.38 32.06
CA GLU A 96 -18.48 1.57 32.84
C GLU A 96 -19.71 1.87 31.97
N GLY A 97 -19.50 2.35 30.74
CA GLY A 97 -20.56 2.81 29.84
C GLY A 97 -20.64 2.05 28.53
N PRO A 98 -21.50 2.49 27.60
CA PRO A 98 -21.56 1.95 26.26
C PRO A 98 -20.21 2.10 25.54
N PHE A 99 -19.82 1.09 24.79
CA PHE A 99 -18.51 1.05 24.15
C PHE A 99 -18.60 0.48 22.74
N VAL A 100 -17.71 0.93 21.86
CA VAL A 100 -17.62 0.45 20.48
C VAL A 100 -16.35 -0.37 20.30
N THR A 101 -16.46 -1.51 19.64
CA THR A 101 -15.35 -2.38 19.24
C THR A 101 -15.20 -2.36 17.73
N VAL A 102 -13.97 -2.16 17.24
CA VAL A 102 -13.61 -2.21 15.81
C VAL A 102 -12.46 -3.20 15.60
N LEU A 103 -12.51 -4.00 14.54
CA LEU A 103 -11.40 -4.89 14.16
C LEU A 103 -10.23 -4.11 13.56
N GLY A 104 -9.00 -4.42 13.99
CA GLY A 104 -7.80 -3.70 13.58
C GLY A 104 -7.32 -4.02 12.15
N ASP A 105 -7.85 -5.05 11.52
CA ASP A 105 -7.59 -5.44 10.13
C ASP A 105 -8.72 -5.07 9.16
N GLU A 106 -9.78 -4.43 9.65
CA GLU A 106 -10.82 -3.84 8.81
C GLU A 106 -10.52 -2.37 8.51
N LEU A 107 -10.75 -1.99 7.26
CA LEU A 107 -10.58 -0.65 6.73
C LEU A 107 -11.89 -0.18 6.11
N TYR A 108 -12.31 1.02 6.52
CA TYR A 108 -13.51 1.66 6.01
C TYR A 108 -13.17 2.99 5.34
N HIS A 109 -13.46 3.10 4.05
CA HIS A 109 -13.28 4.32 3.27
C HIS A 109 -14.65 4.97 3.02
N HIS A 110 -14.72 6.31 3.09
CA HIS A 110 -15.97 7.11 2.99
C HIS A 110 -17.12 6.60 3.87
N SER A 111 -16.81 6.27 5.12
CA SER A 111 -17.79 5.64 6.00
C SER A 111 -18.66 6.61 6.78
N ASP A 112 -19.90 6.20 7.06
CA ASP A 112 -20.89 6.94 7.83
C ASP A 112 -21.15 6.34 9.23
N HIS A 113 -20.12 5.77 9.86
CA HIS A 113 -20.18 5.10 11.18
C HIS A 113 -20.79 5.94 12.31
N GLN A 114 -20.89 7.28 12.17
CA GLN A 114 -21.67 8.10 13.10
C GLN A 114 -23.13 7.64 13.24
N LYS A 115 -23.68 6.88 12.28
CA LYS A 115 -25.01 6.25 12.37
C LYS A 115 -25.16 5.31 13.57
N ILE A 116 -24.08 4.76 14.10
CA ILE A 116 -24.10 3.95 15.33
C ILE A 116 -24.66 4.77 16.50
N LEU A 117 -24.35 6.06 16.58
CA LEU A 117 -24.90 6.96 17.60
C LEU A 117 -26.40 7.19 17.40
N ALA A 118 -26.87 7.21 16.15
CA ALA A 118 -28.29 7.34 15.86
C ALA A 118 -29.05 6.10 16.32
N THR A 119 -28.51 4.90 16.07
CA THR A 119 -29.08 3.64 16.58
C THR A 119 -29.14 3.62 18.11
N TRP A 120 -28.05 4.05 18.78
CA TRP A 120 -28.01 4.19 20.23
C TRP A 120 -29.13 5.12 20.75
N LYS A 121 -29.28 6.30 20.15
CA LYS A 121 -30.31 7.28 20.53
C LYS A 121 -31.73 6.79 20.26
N LYS A 122 -31.95 6.07 19.15
CA LYS A 122 -33.24 5.51 18.75
C LYS A 122 -33.70 4.42 19.73
N HIS A 123 -32.79 3.61 20.25
CA HIS A 123 -33.09 2.46 21.09
C HIS A 123 -32.53 2.63 22.51
N ARG A 124 -33.29 3.32 23.39
CA ARG A 124 -32.88 3.67 24.77
C ARG A 124 -32.41 2.50 25.66
N HIS A 125 -32.84 1.27 25.36
CA HIS A 125 -32.47 0.08 26.11
C HIS A 125 -31.70 -0.94 25.27
N LEU A 126 -31.00 -0.47 24.23
CA LEU A 126 -30.18 -1.32 23.37
C LEU A 126 -29.15 -2.11 24.20
N ALA A 127 -29.08 -3.42 23.98
CA ALA A 127 -28.06 -4.27 24.58
C ALA A 127 -26.79 -4.27 23.72
N ALA A 128 -26.95 -4.40 22.39
CA ALA A 128 -25.88 -4.30 21.41
C ALA A 128 -26.38 -3.79 20.05
N SER A 129 -25.47 -3.25 19.24
CA SER A 129 -25.69 -3.03 17.82
C SER A 129 -24.55 -3.60 16.99
N VAL A 130 -24.89 -4.20 15.87
CA VAL A 130 -23.92 -4.74 14.90
C VAL A 130 -23.97 -3.93 13.62
N ALA A 131 -22.81 -3.52 13.12
CA ALA A 131 -22.74 -2.77 11.86
C ALA A 131 -22.86 -3.72 10.68
N VAL A 132 -23.73 -3.40 9.71
CA VAL A 132 -23.93 -4.19 8.50
C VAL A 132 -23.91 -3.32 7.26
N LYS A 133 -23.51 -3.90 6.13
CA LYS A 133 -23.52 -3.24 4.82
C LYS A 133 -24.19 -4.15 3.79
N GLU A 134 -24.97 -3.56 2.89
CA GLU A 134 -25.49 -4.29 1.75
C GLU A 134 -24.39 -4.54 0.70
N THR A 135 -24.31 -5.77 0.19
CA THR A 135 -23.36 -6.15 -0.86
C THR A 135 -24.00 -7.08 -1.89
N PRO A 136 -23.71 -6.89 -3.19
CA PRO A 136 -24.11 -7.86 -4.21
C PRO A 136 -23.25 -9.14 -4.15
N LEU A 137 -22.08 -9.11 -3.48
CA LEU A 137 -21.11 -10.19 -3.46
C LEU A 137 -21.36 -11.15 -2.30
N VAL A 138 -22.12 -12.22 -2.56
CA VAL A 138 -22.42 -13.28 -1.58
C VAL A 138 -21.14 -13.92 -1.02
N SER A 139 -20.09 -14.04 -1.84
CA SER A 139 -18.78 -14.58 -1.43
C SER A 139 -18.12 -13.79 -0.30
N HIS A 140 -18.41 -12.49 -0.15
CA HIS A 140 -17.91 -11.67 0.94
C HIS A 140 -18.65 -11.96 2.24
N ILE A 141 -19.96 -12.22 2.15
CA ILE A 141 -20.80 -12.56 3.30
C ILE A 141 -20.35 -13.91 3.89
N LYS A 142 -20.05 -14.91 3.05
CA LYS A 142 -19.54 -16.23 3.50
C LYS A 142 -18.21 -16.17 4.26
N LYS A 143 -17.43 -15.09 4.10
CA LYS A 143 -16.14 -14.91 4.79
C LYS A 143 -16.27 -14.17 6.14
N ASN A 144 -17.42 -13.57 6.43
CA ASN A 144 -17.72 -12.80 7.63
C ASN A 144 -19.00 -13.35 8.28
N TYR A 145 -19.56 -12.66 9.27
CA TYR A 145 -20.88 -13.00 9.78
C TYR A 145 -22.00 -12.41 8.91
N SER A 146 -23.17 -13.03 9.00
CA SER A 146 -24.44 -12.53 8.47
C SER A 146 -25.45 -12.36 9.60
N VAL A 147 -26.50 -11.60 9.32
CA VAL A 147 -27.58 -11.33 10.28
C VAL A 147 -28.92 -11.69 9.65
N GLU A 148 -29.83 -12.26 10.44
CA GLU A 148 -31.25 -12.35 10.11
C GLU A 148 -31.98 -11.24 10.87
N LEU A 149 -32.83 -10.48 10.19
CA LEU A 149 -33.45 -9.27 10.74
C LEU A 149 -34.99 -9.33 10.70
N ASP A 150 -35.61 -8.75 11.72
CA ASP A 150 -37.01 -8.32 11.75
C ASP A 150 -37.04 -6.79 11.89
N GLY A 151 -37.25 -6.09 10.77
CA GLY A 151 -36.98 -4.66 10.66
C GLY A 151 -35.48 -4.34 10.86
N ASP A 152 -35.16 -3.68 11.97
CA ASP A 152 -33.78 -3.41 12.40
C ASP A 152 -33.33 -4.35 13.55
N ARG A 153 -34.23 -5.14 14.12
CA ARG A 153 -33.91 -6.06 15.22
C ARG A 153 -33.19 -7.28 14.68
N VAL A 154 -32.11 -7.68 15.32
CA VAL A 154 -31.37 -8.90 14.98
C VAL A 154 -32.05 -10.10 15.62
N LEU A 155 -32.47 -11.05 14.79
CA LEU A 155 -33.05 -12.33 15.23
C LEU A 155 -31.96 -13.37 15.49
N LYS A 156 -30.94 -13.40 14.61
CA LYS A 156 -29.88 -14.40 14.64
C LYS A 156 -28.62 -13.88 13.98
N LEU A 157 -27.47 -14.28 14.51
CA LEU A 157 -26.17 -14.10 13.87
C LEU A 157 -25.58 -15.44 13.47
N ILE A 158 -24.95 -15.47 12.30
CA ILE A 158 -24.30 -16.68 11.78
C ILE A 158 -22.92 -16.30 11.29
N GLU A 159 -21.88 -16.84 11.94
CA GLU A 159 -20.48 -16.68 11.52
C GLU A 159 -20.21 -17.56 10.30
N LYS A 160 -19.71 -16.95 9.22
CA LYS A 160 -19.33 -17.63 7.96
C LYS A 160 -20.43 -18.56 7.44
N PRO A 161 -21.62 -18.00 7.14
CA PRO A 161 -22.75 -18.80 6.65
C PRO A 161 -22.42 -19.47 5.32
N GLU A 162 -22.77 -20.74 5.18
CA GLU A 162 -22.71 -21.43 3.88
C GLU A 162 -23.74 -20.86 2.91
N ASN A 163 -24.95 -20.58 3.40
CA ASN A 163 -26.07 -20.03 2.64
C ASN A 163 -26.63 -18.79 3.37
N PRO A 164 -26.16 -17.57 3.04
CA PRO A 164 -26.65 -16.35 3.66
C PRO A 164 -28.15 -16.12 3.38
N ALA A 165 -28.92 -15.78 4.40
CA ALA A 165 -30.37 -15.51 4.27
C ALA A 165 -30.68 -14.20 3.51
N ASN A 166 -29.72 -13.28 3.41
CA ASN A 166 -29.89 -11.99 2.76
C ASN A 166 -28.52 -11.45 2.25
N ARG A 167 -28.56 -10.24 1.70
CA ARG A 167 -27.39 -9.54 1.14
C ARG A 167 -26.67 -8.62 2.13
N LEU A 168 -26.86 -8.84 3.43
CA LEU A 168 -26.21 -8.05 4.48
C LEU A 168 -24.91 -8.72 4.90
N LEU A 169 -23.83 -8.00 4.68
CA LEU A 169 -22.49 -8.31 5.15
C LEU A 169 -22.31 -7.73 6.56
N GLY A 170 -21.98 -8.58 7.52
CA GLY A 170 -21.52 -8.16 8.84
C GLY A 170 -20.17 -7.45 8.76
N LEU A 171 -20.08 -6.31 9.43
CA LEU A 171 -18.84 -5.56 9.62
C LEU A 171 -18.31 -5.79 11.04
N GLY A 172 -17.00 -5.77 11.22
CA GLY A 172 -16.31 -5.87 12.50
C GLY A 172 -16.41 -4.63 13.39
N THR A 173 -17.50 -3.87 13.26
CA THR A 173 -17.83 -2.76 14.15
C THR A 173 -19.08 -3.11 14.98
N TYR A 174 -18.93 -3.07 16.29
CA TYR A 174 -19.97 -3.44 17.25
C TYR A 174 -20.12 -2.36 18.31
N LEU A 175 -21.35 -1.99 18.65
CA LEU A 175 -21.69 -1.19 19.84
C LEU A 175 -22.21 -2.14 20.92
N PHE A 176 -21.68 -2.05 22.12
CA PHE A 176 -22.08 -2.84 23.27
C PHE A 176 -22.44 -1.95 24.45
N THR A 177 -23.22 -2.52 25.35
CA THR A 177 -23.40 -2.03 26.72
C THR A 177 -22.71 -2.98 27.70
N PRO A 178 -22.56 -2.60 28.99
CA PRO A 178 -21.98 -3.49 30.00
C PRO A 178 -22.66 -4.86 30.14
N THR A 179 -23.90 -5.03 29.67
CA THR A 179 -24.58 -6.34 29.55
C THR A 179 -23.74 -7.37 28.79
N PHE A 180 -22.87 -6.94 27.87
CA PHE A 180 -21.93 -7.82 27.18
C PHE A 180 -21.10 -8.69 28.14
N PHE A 181 -20.64 -8.13 29.27
CA PHE A 181 -19.74 -8.84 30.18
C PHE A 181 -20.45 -9.99 30.91
N GLU A 182 -21.70 -9.78 31.35
CA GLU A 182 -22.54 -10.81 31.96
C GLU A 182 -22.86 -11.91 30.95
N THR A 183 -23.26 -11.54 29.73
CA THR A 183 -23.56 -12.52 28.68
C THR A 183 -22.32 -13.32 28.26
N PHE A 184 -21.14 -12.68 28.17
CA PHE A 184 -19.88 -13.36 27.89
C PHE A 184 -19.57 -14.44 28.93
N LYS A 185 -19.72 -14.14 30.23
CA LYS A 185 -19.50 -15.11 31.32
C LYS A 185 -20.45 -16.31 31.25
N ALA A 186 -21.66 -16.10 30.76
CA ALA A 186 -22.68 -17.15 30.61
C ALA A 186 -22.58 -17.93 29.29
N THR A 187 -21.84 -17.42 28.30
CA THR A 187 -21.72 -18.06 26.98
C THR A 187 -20.65 -19.15 27.04
N PRO A 188 -20.98 -20.42 26.73
CA PRO A 188 -20.00 -21.49 26.72
C PRO A 188 -19.01 -21.32 25.55
N PRO A 189 -17.76 -21.80 25.69
CA PRO A 189 -16.82 -21.83 24.57
C PRO A 189 -17.35 -22.68 23.42
N SER A 190 -17.03 -22.31 22.18
CA SER A 190 -17.38 -23.07 20.99
C SER A 190 -16.73 -24.47 21.04
N GLU A 191 -17.50 -25.50 20.74
CA GLU A 191 -17.00 -26.88 20.63
C GLU A 191 -15.89 -27.02 19.59
N ARG A 192 -15.93 -26.19 18.52
CA ARG A 192 -14.98 -26.24 17.42
C ARG A 192 -13.64 -25.59 17.76
N THR A 193 -13.66 -24.41 18.37
CA THR A 193 -12.47 -23.57 18.56
C THR A 193 -11.97 -23.55 20.00
N GLY A 194 -12.78 -24.02 20.96
CA GLY A 194 -12.47 -23.97 22.39
C GLY A 194 -12.46 -22.56 22.97
N VAL A 195 -12.88 -21.54 22.20
CA VAL A 195 -12.96 -20.14 22.62
C VAL A 195 -14.40 -19.64 22.54
N VAL A 196 -14.72 -18.64 23.36
CA VAL A 196 -16.01 -17.95 23.27
C VAL A 196 -15.94 -16.97 22.10
N GLU A 197 -16.70 -17.24 21.04
CA GLU A 197 -16.72 -16.37 19.85
C GLU A 197 -17.60 -15.14 20.11
N ILE A 198 -17.23 -13.99 19.54
CA ILE A 198 -18.01 -12.77 19.75
C ILE A 198 -19.41 -12.88 19.16
N THR A 199 -19.58 -13.62 18.07
CA THR A 199 -20.86 -13.87 17.41
C THR A 199 -21.80 -14.66 18.31
N ASP A 200 -21.27 -15.62 19.07
CA ASP A 200 -22.06 -16.45 19.98
C ASP A 200 -22.56 -15.61 21.17
N VAL A 201 -21.71 -14.70 21.68
CA VAL A 201 -22.12 -13.74 22.71
C VAL A 201 -23.20 -12.80 22.19
N ILE A 202 -23.05 -12.24 20.98
CA ILE A 202 -24.06 -11.35 20.40
C ILE A 202 -25.37 -12.11 20.14
N ASP A 203 -25.31 -13.35 19.66
CA ASP A 203 -26.50 -14.19 19.44
C ASP A 203 -27.21 -14.50 20.75
N ALA A 204 -26.46 -14.81 21.81
CA ALA A 204 -27.00 -14.96 23.17
C ALA A 204 -27.66 -13.66 23.67
N MET A 205 -27.02 -12.50 23.46
CA MET A 205 -27.61 -11.19 23.80
C MET A 205 -28.91 -10.95 23.02
N ALA A 206 -28.95 -11.31 21.73
CA ALA A 206 -30.14 -11.15 20.89
C ALA A 206 -31.31 -11.98 21.41
N ARG A 207 -31.07 -13.25 21.78
CA ARG A 207 -32.09 -14.15 22.34
C ARG A 207 -32.56 -13.74 23.74
N GLN A 208 -31.62 -13.36 24.62
CA GLN A 208 -31.92 -13.02 26.02
C GLN A 208 -32.65 -11.67 26.16
N THR A 209 -32.24 -10.66 25.38
CA THR A 209 -32.70 -9.28 25.61
C THR A 209 -33.73 -8.82 24.59
N SER A 210 -33.79 -9.44 23.40
CA SER A 210 -34.53 -8.93 22.24
C SER A 210 -34.19 -7.48 21.86
N ARG A 211 -33.02 -6.97 22.29
CA ARG A 211 -32.59 -5.56 22.19
C ARG A 211 -31.27 -5.41 21.42
N VAL A 212 -31.02 -6.33 20.49
CA VAL A 212 -29.88 -6.25 19.57
C VAL A 212 -30.36 -5.74 18.22
N TYR A 213 -29.71 -4.71 17.68
CA TYR A 213 -30.14 -4.02 16.46
C TYR A 213 -29.04 -3.89 15.42
N ALA A 214 -29.38 -4.00 14.14
CA ALA A 214 -28.43 -3.76 13.06
C ALA A 214 -28.33 -2.26 12.73
N THR A 215 -27.10 -1.75 12.64
CA THR A 215 -26.84 -0.41 12.10
C THR A 215 -26.36 -0.54 10.65
N ARG A 216 -27.15 -0.06 9.69
CA ARG A 216 -26.75 -0.05 8.27
C ARG A 216 -25.72 1.05 7.99
N ILE A 217 -24.53 0.66 7.52
CA ILE A 217 -23.40 1.54 7.21
C ILE A 217 -23.16 1.58 5.70
N GLN A 218 -22.98 2.80 5.17
CA GLN A 218 -22.47 3.03 3.82
C GLN A 218 -20.99 3.35 3.90
N CYS A 219 -20.19 2.52 3.23
CA CYS A 219 -18.75 2.70 3.07
C CYS A 219 -18.22 1.84 1.92
N SER A 220 -16.99 2.11 1.48
CA SER A 220 -16.15 1.13 0.81
C SER A 220 -15.41 0.33 1.88
N TYR A 221 -15.64 -0.98 1.90
CA TYR A 221 -15.21 -1.88 2.97
C TYR A 221 -14.13 -2.84 2.49
N PHE A 222 -13.03 -2.93 3.25
CA PHE A 222 -11.93 -3.83 2.98
C PHE A 222 -11.55 -4.58 4.25
N ASN A 223 -11.68 -5.91 4.23
CA ASN A 223 -11.18 -6.78 5.30
C ASN A 223 -9.81 -7.34 4.90
N ILE A 224 -8.75 -6.87 5.54
CA ILE A 224 -7.37 -7.17 5.16
C ILE A 224 -6.94 -8.54 5.71
N ASN A 225 -7.41 -9.61 5.07
CA ASN A 225 -7.06 -10.98 5.41
C ASN A 225 -5.71 -11.41 4.81
N SER A 226 -5.44 -10.96 3.59
CA SER A 226 -4.28 -11.30 2.76
C SER A 226 -3.60 -10.05 2.19
N LEU A 227 -2.43 -10.23 1.57
CA LEU A 227 -1.78 -9.16 0.80
C LEU A 227 -2.60 -8.74 -0.41
N GLN A 228 -3.36 -9.66 -1.02
CA GLN A 228 -4.23 -9.34 -2.14
C GLN A 228 -5.34 -8.39 -1.73
N ASP A 229 -5.96 -8.61 -0.55
CA ASP A 229 -6.97 -7.70 -0.02
C ASP A 229 -6.38 -6.30 0.25
N PHE A 230 -5.16 -6.26 0.78
CA PHE A 230 -4.44 -4.99 0.99
C PHE A 230 -4.16 -4.27 -0.33
N HIS A 231 -3.66 -4.97 -1.34
CA HIS A 231 -3.39 -4.39 -2.65
C HIS A 231 -4.67 -3.90 -3.34
N HIS A 232 -5.77 -4.66 -3.24
CA HIS A 232 -7.05 -4.21 -3.74
C HIS A 232 -7.53 -2.93 -3.05
N ALA A 233 -7.40 -2.84 -1.72
CA ALA A 233 -7.70 -1.61 -0.99
C ALA A 233 -6.83 -0.42 -1.42
N VAL A 234 -5.53 -0.66 -1.64
CA VAL A 234 -4.61 0.36 -2.17
C VAL A 234 -5.05 0.82 -3.56
N TYR A 235 -5.39 -0.10 -4.46
CA TYR A 235 -5.86 0.20 -5.80
C TYR A 235 -7.13 1.05 -5.78
N GLU A 236 -8.18 0.61 -5.08
CA GLU A 236 -9.46 1.32 -5.04
C GLU A 236 -9.30 2.75 -4.52
N ILE A 237 -8.57 2.91 -3.40
CA ILE A 237 -8.35 4.22 -2.77
C ILE A 237 -7.49 5.13 -3.67
N ARG A 238 -6.42 4.61 -4.27
CA ARG A 238 -5.58 5.40 -5.18
C ARG A 238 -6.33 5.75 -6.46
N ASN A 239 -7.08 4.81 -7.04
CA ASN A 239 -7.78 4.97 -8.31
C ASN A 239 -8.82 6.11 -8.23
N GLU A 240 -9.58 6.17 -7.14
CA GLU A 240 -10.62 7.20 -6.92
C GLU A 240 -10.06 8.62 -7.07
N ARG A 241 -8.88 8.87 -6.49
CA ARG A 241 -8.24 10.19 -6.49
C ARG A 241 -7.00 10.28 -7.38
N PHE A 242 -6.82 9.34 -8.31
CA PHE A 242 -5.57 9.23 -9.05
C PHE A 242 -5.23 10.49 -9.85
N HIS A 243 -6.27 11.18 -10.33
CA HIS A 243 -6.18 12.44 -11.06
C HIS A 243 -5.65 13.62 -10.23
N GLN A 244 -5.62 13.51 -8.89
CA GLN A 244 -5.17 14.57 -7.99
C GLN A 244 -3.66 14.54 -7.74
N PHE A 245 -3.01 13.40 -7.98
CA PHE A 245 -1.58 13.23 -7.73
C PHE A 245 -0.74 13.97 -8.76
N LYS A 246 0.26 14.70 -8.27
CA LYS A 246 1.17 15.50 -9.09
C LYS A 246 2.30 14.65 -9.66
N LYS A 247 2.64 14.90 -10.92
CA LYS A 247 3.65 14.15 -11.68
C LYS A 247 4.90 14.99 -11.90
N SER A 248 6.05 14.51 -11.42
CA SER A 248 7.36 15.09 -11.72
C SER A 248 8.09 14.20 -12.73
N LEU A 249 8.52 14.77 -13.85
CA LEU A 249 9.41 14.14 -14.81
C LEU A 249 10.86 14.46 -14.47
N ILE A 250 11.70 13.44 -14.40
CA ILE A 250 13.13 13.52 -14.14
C ILE A 250 13.87 13.07 -15.39
N ILE A 251 14.72 13.94 -15.90
CA ILE A 251 15.53 13.70 -17.09
C ILE A 251 17.01 13.89 -16.73
N PRO A 252 17.80 12.82 -16.55
CA PRO A 252 19.25 12.96 -16.49
C PRO A 252 19.79 13.33 -17.87
N ALA A 253 20.59 14.39 -17.95
CA ALA A 253 21.13 14.91 -19.20
C ALA A 253 22.60 15.33 -19.08
N SER A 254 23.36 15.10 -20.15
CA SER A 254 24.72 15.59 -20.33
C SER A 254 25.00 15.68 -21.83
N ASN A 255 25.21 16.89 -22.34
CA ASN A 255 25.44 17.19 -23.76
C ASN A 255 24.38 16.59 -24.71
N ARG A 256 23.11 16.95 -24.47
CA ARG A 256 21.91 16.45 -25.16
C ARG A 256 21.16 17.54 -25.93
N GLU A 257 21.83 18.58 -26.42
CA GLU A 257 21.16 19.69 -27.11
C GLU A 257 20.34 19.27 -28.34
N GLN A 258 20.71 18.15 -28.99
CA GLN A 258 20.07 17.66 -30.22
C GLN A 258 18.75 16.92 -29.97
N SER A 259 18.50 16.44 -28.74
CA SER A 259 17.37 15.55 -28.43
C SER A 259 16.53 16.04 -27.26
N ILE A 260 17.08 16.85 -26.37
CA ILE A 260 16.38 17.31 -25.17
C ILE A 260 15.15 18.16 -25.52
N ASP A 261 15.20 18.94 -26.59
CA ASP A 261 14.08 19.79 -27.04
C ASP A 261 12.83 18.95 -27.36
N ASP A 262 13.02 17.88 -28.15
CA ASP A 262 11.93 16.96 -28.52
C ASP A 262 11.34 16.26 -27.29
N VAL A 263 12.19 15.78 -26.38
CA VAL A 263 11.73 15.09 -25.16
C VAL A 263 10.96 16.04 -24.24
N LEU A 264 11.43 17.28 -24.09
CA LEU A 264 10.74 18.28 -23.28
C LEU A 264 9.38 18.64 -23.88
N ASN A 265 9.33 18.91 -25.19
CA ASN A 265 8.08 19.21 -25.89
C ASN A 265 7.06 18.07 -25.81
N ASP A 266 7.51 16.82 -25.97
CA ASP A 266 6.65 15.64 -25.93
C ASP A 266 6.00 15.42 -24.56
N PHE A 267 6.76 15.61 -23.47
CA PHE A 267 6.23 15.33 -22.12
C PHE A 267 5.55 16.53 -21.45
N LYS A 268 5.77 17.77 -21.90
CA LYS A 268 5.34 19.00 -21.23
C LYS A 268 3.85 19.05 -20.88
N SER A 269 2.98 18.51 -21.73
CA SER A 269 1.52 18.49 -21.49
C SER A 269 1.06 17.33 -20.60
N SER A 270 1.94 16.38 -20.28
CA SER A 270 1.58 15.13 -19.62
C SER A 270 2.00 15.07 -18.13
N VAL A 271 2.76 16.07 -17.67
CA VAL A 271 3.33 16.15 -16.31
C VAL A 271 3.17 17.54 -15.72
N ASP A 272 3.25 17.66 -14.40
CA ASP A 272 3.09 18.93 -13.68
C ASP A 272 4.43 19.65 -13.46
N GLU A 273 5.52 18.89 -13.37
CA GLU A 273 6.88 19.40 -13.14
C GLU A 273 7.87 18.67 -14.04
N ILE A 274 8.86 19.38 -14.58
CA ILE A 274 10.02 18.78 -15.26
C ILE A 274 11.30 19.21 -14.56
N ILE A 275 12.13 18.22 -14.23
CA ILE A 275 13.46 18.38 -13.63
C ILE A 275 14.48 17.79 -14.59
N VAL A 276 15.39 18.64 -15.06
CA VAL A 276 16.55 18.20 -15.84
C VAL A 276 17.75 18.21 -14.92
N VAL A 277 18.33 17.04 -14.67
CA VAL A 277 19.56 16.92 -13.88
C VAL A 277 20.73 16.98 -14.84
N ASP A 278 21.48 18.07 -14.80
CA ASP A 278 22.55 18.38 -15.75
C ASP A 278 23.94 18.09 -15.15
N ALA A 279 24.66 17.13 -15.74
CA ALA A 279 26.03 16.78 -15.34
C ALA A 279 27.08 17.65 -16.05
N GLY A 280 26.97 18.97 -15.88
CA GLY A 280 27.91 19.95 -16.41
C GLY A 280 27.96 20.00 -17.94
N SER A 281 26.80 20.13 -18.61
CA SER A 281 26.77 20.23 -20.07
C SER A 281 27.56 21.44 -20.57
N THR A 282 28.36 21.23 -21.62
CA THR A 282 29.13 22.28 -22.30
C THR A 282 28.41 22.86 -23.52
N ASP A 283 27.31 22.23 -23.92
CA ASP A 283 26.45 22.64 -25.03
C ASP A 283 25.19 23.40 -24.54
N ARG A 284 24.21 23.61 -25.41
CA ARG A 284 22.99 24.36 -25.06
C ARG A 284 21.95 23.56 -24.26
N THR A 285 22.25 22.35 -23.78
CA THR A 285 21.28 21.47 -23.09
C THR A 285 20.57 22.17 -21.93
N ALA A 286 21.33 22.77 -21.01
CA ALA A 286 20.75 23.45 -19.85
C ALA A 286 19.95 24.70 -20.24
N GLN A 287 20.38 25.41 -21.29
CA GLN A 287 19.67 26.58 -21.81
C GLN A 287 18.31 26.18 -22.40
N ILE A 288 18.28 25.13 -23.24
CA ILE A 288 17.06 24.59 -23.86
C ILE A 288 16.10 24.10 -22.77
N ALA A 289 16.61 23.38 -21.76
CA ALA A 289 15.79 22.94 -20.63
C ALA A 289 15.09 24.12 -19.92
N LYS A 290 15.84 25.19 -19.62
CA LYS A 290 15.29 26.40 -18.99
C LYS A 290 14.25 27.10 -19.87
N SER A 291 14.46 27.17 -21.19
CA SER A 291 13.48 27.81 -22.10
C SER A 291 12.15 27.07 -22.17
N HIS A 292 12.14 25.75 -21.87
CA HIS A 292 10.92 24.97 -21.74
C HIS A 292 10.21 25.11 -20.38
N GLY A 293 10.79 25.87 -19.45
CA GLY A 293 10.29 26.00 -18.08
C GLY A 293 10.71 24.83 -17.18
N ALA A 294 11.63 23.97 -17.61
CA ALA A 294 12.14 22.89 -16.78
C ALA A 294 13.08 23.44 -15.70
N ARG A 295 13.02 22.84 -14.51
CA ARG A 295 13.95 23.13 -13.42
C ARG A 295 15.26 22.38 -13.67
N VAL A 296 16.32 23.13 -13.93
CA VAL A 296 17.66 22.54 -14.11
C VAL A 296 18.35 22.43 -12.76
N VAL A 297 18.72 21.20 -12.40
CA VAL A 297 19.47 20.88 -11.19
C VAL A 297 20.89 20.49 -11.62
N ALA A 298 21.89 21.24 -11.15
CA ALA A 298 23.28 20.91 -11.42
C ALA A 298 23.70 19.63 -10.69
N PHE A 299 24.52 18.81 -11.34
CA PHE A 299 25.14 17.62 -10.78
C PHE A 299 26.65 17.69 -10.96
N ASP A 300 27.37 17.81 -9.84
CA ASP A 300 28.83 18.02 -9.83
C ASP A 300 29.65 16.72 -10.01
N GLY A 301 28.98 15.59 -10.22
CA GLY A 301 29.63 14.29 -10.41
C GLY A 301 29.89 13.93 -11.89
N PRO A 302 30.66 12.85 -12.16
CA PRO A 302 30.89 12.39 -13.52
C PRO A 302 29.60 12.04 -14.27
N ARG A 303 29.52 12.40 -15.55
CA ARG A 303 28.35 12.13 -16.42
C ARG A 303 28.01 10.64 -16.59
N GLU A 304 28.95 9.74 -16.30
CA GLU A 304 28.75 8.30 -16.34
C GLU A 304 27.93 7.80 -15.14
N LYS A 305 27.77 8.61 -14.08
CA LYS A 305 26.99 8.30 -12.89
C LYS A 305 25.51 8.65 -13.05
N GLU A 306 24.88 8.09 -14.08
CA GLU A 306 23.46 8.31 -14.38
C GLU A 306 22.55 7.96 -13.19
N GLY A 307 22.86 6.89 -12.45
CA GLY A 307 22.12 6.50 -11.26
C GLY A 307 22.11 7.60 -10.20
N ALA A 308 23.25 8.22 -9.92
CA ALA A 308 23.34 9.34 -8.97
C ALA A 308 22.55 10.57 -9.44
N MET A 309 22.56 10.88 -10.74
CA MET A 309 21.74 11.95 -11.31
C MET A 309 20.25 11.67 -11.13
N VAL A 310 19.82 10.43 -11.40
CA VAL A 310 18.43 10.00 -11.20
C VAL A 310 18.05 10.11 -9.72
N MET A 311 18.90 9.64 -8.79
CA MET A 311 18.62 9.78 -7.35
C MET A 311 18.46 11.24 -6.96
N ARG A 312 19.35 12.13 -7.43
CA ARG A 312 19.24 13.57 -7.15
C ARG A 312 17.94 14.16 -7.70
N GLY A 313 17.58 13.82 -8.93
CA GLY A 313 16.32 14.27 -9.52
C GLY A 313 15.09 13.76 -8.76
N LEU A 314 15.12 12.49 -8.35
CA LEU A 314 14.07 11.88 -7.54
C LEU A 314 13.97 12.51 -6.14
N GLU A 315 15.08 12.94 -5.52
CA GLU A 315 15.11 13.68 -4.25
C GLU A 315 14.51 15.08 -4.41
N GLU A 316 14.81 15.76 -5.52
CA GLU A 316 14.34 17.10 -5.83
C GLU A 316 12.86 17.15 -6.25
N ALA A 317 12.31 16.05 -6.75
CA ALA A 317 10.92 15.96 -7.22
C ALA A 317 9.90 16.40 -6.16
N ARG A 318 8.95 17.26 -6.56
CA ARG A 318 7.88 17.77 -5.68
C ARG A 318 6.57 17.02 -5.85
N GLY A 319 6.39 16.31 -6.96
CA GLY A 319 5.20 15.50 -7.23
C GLY A 319 5.14 14.22 -6.40
N ASP A 320 3.94 13.66 -6.31
CA ASP A 320 3.66 12.38 -5.66
C ASP A 320 4.17 11.20 -6.50
N LEU A 321 4.13 11.35 -7.82
CA LEU A 321 4.58 10.37 -8.81
C LEU A 321 5.81 10.90 -9.53
N CYS A 322 6.92 10.16 -9.42
CA CYS A 322 8.14 10.46 -10.12
C CYS A 322 8.26 9.60 -11.37
N ILE A 323 8.48 10.21 -12.52
CA ILE A 323 8.69 9.55 -13.80
C ILE A 323 10.13 9.81 -14.22
N VAL A 324 10.88 8.77 -14.56
CA VAL A 324 12.24 8.89 -15.08
C VAL A 324 12.25 8.52 -16.55
N VAL A 325 12.87 9.35 -17.39
CA VAL A 325 13.06 9.08 -18.81
C VAL A 325 14.45 9.55 -19.27
N SER A 326 15.03 8.89 -20.25
CA SER A 326 16.30 9.32 -20.85
C SER A 326 16.14 10.54 -21.76
N ALA A 327 17.15 11.39 -21.80
CA ALA A 327 17.21 12.59 -22.65
C ALA A 327 17.44 12.32 -24.15
N ASP A 328 17.57 11.06 -24.57
CA ASP A 328 18.05 10.68 -25.92
C ASP A 328 16.93 10.43 -26.95
N GLY A 329 15.67 10.58 -26.54
CA GLY A 329 14.52 10.37 -27.41
C GLY A 329 14.24 8.90 -27.72
N THR A 330 14.68 7.95 -26.89
CA THR A 330 14.31 6.53 -27.07
C THR A 330 12.90 6.19 -26.57
N PHE A 331 12.31 7.05 -25.75
CA PHE A 331 10.96 6.89 -25.18
C PHE A 331 10.09 8.10 -25.49
N ARG A 332 8.77 7.93 -25.38
CA ARG A 332 7.78 8.98 -25.65
C ARG A 332 6.69 9.02 -24.58
N SER A 333 6.07 10.20 -24.44
CA SER A 333 4.97 10.48 -23.53
C SER A 333 3.75 9.59 -23.80
N LYS A 334 3.56 9.09 -25.03
CA LYS A 334 2.45 8.21 -25.41
C LYS A 334 2.33 6.93 -24.56
N ASP A 335 3.43 6.45 -23.98
CA ASP A 335 3.43 5.27 -23.11
C ASP A 335 3.26 5.61 -21.63
N LEU A 336 3.32 6.90 -21.26
CA LEU A 336 3.09 7.35 -19.90
C LEU A 336 1.71 6.95 -19.38
N PRO A 337 0.59 7.07 -20.13
CA PRO A 337 -0.71 6.56 -19.69
C PRO A 337 -0.70 5.08 -19.30
N LYS A 338 0.11 4.26 -19.98
CA LYS A 338 0.25 2.83 -19.64
C LYS A 338 0.87 2.68 -18.25
N LEU A 339 2.00 3.35 -18.00
CA LEU A 339 2.65 3.34 -16.69
C LEU A 339 1.70 3.85 -15.59
N MET A 340 0.98 4.94 -15.86
CA MET A 340 0.03 5.55 -14.93
C MET A 340 -1.12 4.62 -14.54
N GLU A 341 -1.63 3.79 -15.46
CA GLU A 341 -2.66 2.80 -15.12
C GLU A 341 -2.13 1.77 -14.10
N TYR A 342 -0.90 1.28 -14.28
CA TYR A 342 -0.29 0.35 -13.33
C TYR A 342 0.11 1.02 -12.00
N MET A 343 0.47 2.30 -11.99
CA MET A 343 0.83 3.03 -10.76
C MET A 343 -0.32 3.13 -9.74
N LYS A 344 -1.57 2.90 -10.17
CA LYS A 344 -2.73 2.73 -9.27
C LYS A 344 -2.59 1.48 -8.40
N ASP A 345 -2.02 0.41 -8.94
CA ASP A 345 -1.95 -0.93 -8.33
C ASP A 345 -0.54 -1.29 -7.80
N CYS A 346 0.50 -0.58 -8.22
CA CYS A 346 1.89 -0.84 -7.82
C CYS A 346 2.61 0.35 -7.19
N ASP A 347 3.79 0.09 -6.64
CA ASP A 347 4.65 1.10 -6.03
C ASP A 347 5.73 1.61 -7.01
N MET A 348 6.10 0.77 -7.99
CA MET A 348 6.96 1.09 -9.12
C MET A 348 6.46 0.37 -10.38
N ALA A 349 6.32 1.11 -11.48
CA ALA A 349 6.06 0.57 -12.81
C ALA A 349 7.30 0.81 -13.67
N ILE A 350 7.95 -0.24 -14.15
CA ILE A 350 9.15 -0.14 -14.98
C ILE A 350 8.86 -0.59 -16.40
N GLY A 351 9.33 0.17 -17.39
CA GLY A 351 9.21 -0.20 -18.78
C GLY A 351 9.95 -1.50 -19.09
N THR A 352 9.49 -2.28 -20.07
CA THR A 352 10.28 -3.39 -20.65
C THR A 352 10.39 -3.23 -22.15
N ARG A 353 11.60 -3.45 -22.69
CA ARG A 353 11.92 -3.37 -24.13
C ARG A 353 12.05 -4.76 -24.76
N THR A 354 11.40 -5.76 -24.18
CA THR A 354 11.46 -7.15 -24.68
C THR A 354 10.34 -7.48 -25.66
N THR A 355 9.27 -6.68 -25.70
CA THR A 355 8.15 -6.85 -26.62
C THR A 355 8.50 -6.35 -28.02
N ARG A 356 8.84 -7.27 -28.94
CA ARG A 356 9.35 -6.94 -30.27
C ARG A 356 8.41 -6.05 -31.09
N GLN A 357 7.10 -6.24 -30.92
CA GLN A 357 6.03 -5.49 -31.60
C GLN A 357 6.02 -4.00 -31.24
N MET A 358 6.71 -3.60 -30.18
CA MET A 358 6.81 -2.20 -29.74
C MET A 358 8.22 -1.62 -29.90
N ILE A 359 9.09 -2.31 -30.64
CA ILE A 359 10.42 -1.82 -30.96
C ILE A 359 10.42 -1.30 -32.40
N GLU A 360 10.74 -0.03 -32.58
CA GLU A 360 10.84 0.60 -33.89
C GLU A 360 11.82 -0.17 -34.81
N GLN A 361 11.51 -0.22 -36.10
CA GLN A 361 12.38 -0.88 -37.07
C GLN A 361 13.74 -0.16 -37.12
N GLY A 362 14.82 -0.91 -36.87
CA GLY A 362 16.17 -0.36 -36.78
C GLY A 362 16.59 0.12 -35.39
N ALA A 363 15.66 0.25 -34.44
CA ALA A 363 15.94 0.48 -33.02
C ALA A 363 16.28 -0.84 -32.30
N ASN A 364 17.37 -1.51 -32.68
CA ASN A 364 17.73 -2.78 -32.04
C ASN A 364 18.63 -2.58 -30.82
N LEU A 365 18.12 -2.92 -29.63
CA LEU A 365 18.98 -3.44 -28.56
C LEU A 365 19.73 -4.65 -29.13
N LYS A 366 21.05 -4.53 -29.30
CA LYS A 366 21.91 -5.64 -29.77
C LYS A 366 21.54 -6.92 -29.00
N THR A 367 21.41 -8.06 -29.68
CA THR A 367 20.90 -9.33 -29.10
C THR A 367 21.56 -9.69 -27.76
N VAL A 368 22.87 -9.47 -27.63
CA VAL A 368 23.63 -9.68 -26.39
C VAL A 368 23.09 -8.81 -25.23
N ARG A 369 22.78 -7.54 -25.47
CA ARG A 369 22.24 -6.62 -24.45
C ARG A 369 20.89 -7.08 -23.93
N ARG A 370 20.02 -7.55 -24.84
CA ARG A 370 18.71 -8.10 -24.47
C ARG A 370 18.86 -9.32 -23.56
N ILE A 371 19.79 -10.22 -23.90
CA ILE A 371 20.08 -11.41 -23.09
C ILE A 371 20.64 -11.02 -21.71
N VAL A 372 21.55 -10.06 -21.64
CA VAL A 372 22.12 -9.56 -20.38
C VAL A 372 21.05 -8.95 -19.46
N ASN A 373 20.17 -8.09 -19.98
CA ASN A 373 19.09 -7.48 -19.18
C ASN A 373 18.07 -8.53 -18.71
N LEU A 374 17.76 -9.52 -19.55
CA LEU A 374 16.91 -10.64 -19.19
C LEU A 374 17.54 -11.46 -18.05
N MET A 375 18.81 -11.82 -18.18
CA MET A 375 19.53 -12.56 -17.13
C MET A 375 19.60 -11.77 -15.82
N ALA A 376 19.85 -10.46 -15.88
CA ALA A 376 19.82 -9.59 -14.71
C ALA A 376 18.45 -9.63 -14.02
N GLY A 377 17.35 -9.50 -14.78
CA GLY A 377 15.98 -9.64 -14.25
C GLY A 377 15.74 -11.00 -13.60
N LYS A 378 16.10 -12.09 -14.28
CA LYS A 378 15.97 -13.46 -13.74
C LYS A 378 16.82 -13.71 -12.50
N MET A 379 17.98 -13.07 -12.40
CA MET A 379 18.80 -13.19 -11.21
C MET A 379 18.13 -12.53 -10.00
N ILE A 380 17.49 -11.37 -10.19
CA ILE A 380 16.67 -10.75 -9.13
C ILE A 380 15.53 -11.70 -8.73
N GLU A 381 14.84 -12.32 -9.69
CA GLU A 381 13.78 -13.31 -9.42
C GLU A 381 14.28 -14.49 -8.58
N ILE A 382 15.44 -15.05 -8.90
CA ILE A 382 16.01 -16.19 -8.15
C ILE A 382 16.36 -15.79 -6.71
N PHE A 383 16.95 -14.61 -6.51
CA PHE A 383 17.29 -14.15 -5.17
C PHE A 383 16.04 -13.86 -4.32
N TYR A 384 14.96 -13.39 -4.93
CA TYR A 384 13.73 -13.01 -4.22
C TYR A 384 12.54 -13.90 -4.62
N TRP A 385 12.79 -15.19 -4.87
CA TRP A 385 11.78 -16.13 -5.40
C TRP A 385 10.49 -16.17 -4.58
N GLY A 386 10.58 -16.14 -3.24
CA GLY A 386 9.42 -16.15 -2.35
C GLY A 386 8.56 -14.88 -2.40
N MET A 387 9.01 -13.85 -3.13
CA MET A 387 8.27 -12.62 -3.40
C MET A 387 7.66 -12.59 -4.81
N GLU A 388 7.95 -13.62 -5.61
CA GLU A 388 7.43 -13.84 -6.96
C GLU A 388 7.51 -12.63 -7.93
N PRO A 389 8.62 -11.87 -7.97
CA PRO A 389 8.76 -10.83 -8.99
C PRO A 389 8.82 -11.45 -10.39
N ARG A 390 8.38 -10.70 -11.40
CA ARG A 390 8.41 -11.10 -12.81
C ARG A 390 9.10 -10.01 -13.63
N PHE A 391 10.37 -10.25 -13.92
CA PHE A 391 11.26 -9.35 -14.62
C PHE A 391 11.85 -9.96 -15.90
N THR A 392 11.88 -9.13 -16.94
CA THR A 392 12.35 -9.41 -18.28
C THR A 392 13.34 -8.36 -18.77
N ASP A 393 13.40 -7.17 -18.16
CA ASP A 393 14.35 -6.09 -18.50
C ASP A 393 14.77 -5.28 -17.27
N ALA A 394 15.97 -5.58 -16.73
CA ALA A 394 16.50 -4.85 -15.57
C ALA A 394 17.28 -3.57 -15.92
N GLY A 395 17.13 -3.03 -17.14
CA GLY A 395 17.90 -1.88 -17.62
C GLY A 395 17.08 -0.83 -18.37
N CYS A 396 15.75 -0.84 -18.25
CA CYS A 396 14.89 0.13 -18.92
C CYS A 396 14.83 1.46 -18.15
N ARG A 397 15.25 2.55 -18.81
CA ARG A 397 15.32 3.91 -18.24
C ARG A 397 14.00 4.68 -18.34
N TYR A 398 12.89 3.98 -18.52
CA TYR A 398 11.57 4.58 -18.50
C TYR A 398 10.74 3.90 -17.43
N PHE A 399 10.56 4.56 -16.29
CA PHE A 399 9.81 4.02 -15.17
C PHE A 399 9.09 5.11 -14.39
N SER A 400 8.13 4.70 -13.59
CA SER A 400 7.43 5.52 -12.62
C SER A 400 7.52 4.91 -11.24
N ILE A 401 7.67 5.74 -10.22
CA ILE A 401 7.72 5.32 -8.81
C ILE A 401 7.02 6.36 -7.94
N TRP A 402 6.30 5.93 -6.91
CA TRP A 402 5.77 6.86 -5.91
C TRP A 402 6.93 7.51 -5.14
N LYS A 403 6.85 8.83 -4.94
CA LYS A 403 7.85 9.59 -4.18
C LYS A 403 8.06 8.99 -2.78
N ASP A 404 6.97 8.67 -2.08
CA ASP A 404 7.02 8.03 -0.75
C ASP A 404 7.72 6.66 -0.77
N THR A 405 7.47 5.85 -1.81
CA THR A 405 8.18 4.58 -2.01
C THR A 405 9.66 4.80 -2.22
N PHE A 406 10.04 5.75 -3.08
CA PHE A 406 11.44 6.12 -3.31
C PHE A 406 12.13 6.54 -2.00
N MET A 407 11.52 7.44 -1.23
CA MET A 407 12.12 7.93 0.03
C MET A 407 12.39 6.80 1.05
N LYS A 408 11.56 5.75 1.07
CA LYS A 408 11.74 4.59 1.97
C LYS A 408 12.84 3.64 1.53
N ILE A 409 13.12 3.55 0.24
CA ILE A 409 14.21 2.69 -0.28
C ILE A 409 15.52 3.47 -0.42
N ARG A 410 15.47 4.79 -0.55
CA ARG A 410 16.62 5.67 -0.82
C ARG A 410 17.84 5.45 0.08
N PRO A 411 17.71 5.29 1.41
CA PRO A 411 18.87 5.03 2.28
C PRO A 411 19.64 3.74 1.96
N ARG A 412 19.06 2.85 1.14
CA ARG A 412 19.61 1.54 0.78
C ARG A 412 20.05 1.47 -0.69
N LEU A 413 19.97 2.59 -1.42
CA LEU A 413 20.44 2.74 -2.79
C LEU A 413 21.83 3.35 -2.78
N HIS A 414 22.82 2.61 -3.30
CA HIS A 414 24.23 3.00 -3.30
C HIS A 414 24.87 2.95 -4.69
N GLU A 415 24.21 2.33 -5.66
CA GLU A 415 24.69 2.22 -7.02
C GLU A 415 24.47 3.54 -7.78
N GLU A 416 25.57 4.13 -8.23
CA GLU A 416 25.57 5.42 -8.92
C GLU A 416 25.65 5.27 -10.44
N GLY A 417 26.02 4.09 -10.95
CA GLY A 417 26.22 3.81 -12.36
C GLY A 417 25.08 3.01 -13.00
N ALA A 418 25.42 2.18 -13.99
CA ALA A 418 24.48 1.48 -14.87
C ALA A 418 23.52 0.49 -14.19
N LEU A 419 23.88 0.00 -12.99
CA LEU A 419 23.12 -1.03 -12.28
C LEU A 419 22.05 -0.45 -11.34
N TYR A 420 21.88 0.88 -11.31
CA TYR A 420 20.96 1.54 -10.38
C TYR A 420 19.52 1.06 -10.53
N ILE A 421 19.07 0.75 -11.76
CA ILE A 421 17.73 0.22 -12.02
C ILE A 421 17.55 -1.14 -11.35
N ALA A 422 18.52 -2.04 -11.56
CA ALA A 422 18.50 -3.37 -10.94
C ALA A 422 18.54 -3.28 -9.41
N GLU A 423 19.31 -2.33 -8.85
CA GLU A 423 19.30 -2.05 -7.42
C GLU A 423 17.94 -1.52 -6.94
N MET A 424 17.34 -0.57 -7.64
CA MET A 424 16.03 -0.02 -7.31
C MET A 424 14.95 -1.11 -7.33
N MET A 425 14.89 -1.91 -8.40
CA MET A 425 13.97 -3.05 -8.50
C MET A 425 14.18 -4.02 -7.33
N THR A 426 15.44 -4.30 -6.99
CA THR A 426 15.80 -5.15 -5.85
C THR A 426 15.31 -4.57 -4.53
N GLU A 427 15.51 -3.27 -4.27
CA GLU A 427 15.09 -2.65 -3.01
C GLU A 427 13.58 -2.46 -2.90
N VAL A 428 12.88 -2.22 -4.02
CA VAL A 428 11.41 -2.22 -4.06
C VAL A 428 10.88 -3.59 -3.68
N VAL A 429 11.37 -4.65 -4.34
CA VAL A 429 10.99 -6.03 -4.01
C VAL A 429 11.37 -6.35 -2.57
N ARG A 430 12.62 -6.14 -2.16
CA ARG A 430 13.08 -6.42 -0.78
C ARG A 430 12.27 -5.69 0.31
N SER A 431 11.68 -4.55 -0.02
CA SER A 431 10.81 -3.78 0.88
C SER A 431 9.35 -4.20 0.86
N LEU A 432 9.01 -5.31 0.19
CA LEU A 432 7.65 -5.82 0.01
C LEU A 432 6.72 -4.83 -0.71
N PHE A 433 7.30 -3.96 -1.54
CA PHE A 433 6.57 -3.09 -2.46
C PHE A 433 6.39 -3.78 -3.82
N ARG A 434 5.32 -3.40 -4.54
CA ARG A 434 5.01 -3.99 -5.84
C ARG A 434 5.78 -3.30 -6.96
N CYS A 435 6.58 -4.06 -7.69
CA CYS A 435 7.22 -3.64 -8.93
C CYS A 435 6.58 -4.40 -10.10
N ILE A 436 6.06 -3.69 -11.10
CA ILE A 436 5.42 -4.29 -12.28
C ILE A 436 6.15 -3.84 -13.54
N GLU A 437 6.45 -4.79 -14.44
CA GLU A 437 6.93 -4.45 -15.77
C GLU A 437 5.79 -4.10 -16.72
N VAL A 438 5.96 -3.01 -17.45
CA VAL A 438 4.99 -2.51 -18.43
C VAL A 438 5.68 -2.44 -19.79
N PRO A 439 5.17 -3.13 -20.81
CA PRO A 439 5.73 -3.00 -22.14
C PRO A 439 5.69 -1.52 -22.62
N VAL A 440 6.82 -0.99 -23.09
CA VAL A 440 6.95 0.39 -23.62
C VAL A 440 7.48 0.40 -25.04
N THR A 441 7.16 1.44 -25.80
CA THR A 441 7.69 1.63 -27.16
C THR A 441 9.13 2.09 -27.09
N TYR A 442 10.00 1.45 -27.87
CA TYR A 442 11.41 1.80 -27.96
C TYR A 442 11.75 2.34 -29.36
N PHE A 443 12.13 3.61 -29.40
CA PHE A 443 12.51 4.34 -30.62
C PHE A 443 14.03 4.39 -30.80
N LYS A 444 14.48 4.67 -32.02
CA LYS A 444 15.90 4.87 -32.32
C LYS A 444 16.39 6.15 -31.63
N PRO A 445 17.51 6.11 -30.88
CA PRO A 445 18.07 7.31 -30.26
C PRO A 445 18.51 8.32 -31.32
N VAL A 446 18.36 9.61 -31.04
CA VAL A 446 18.76 10.71 -31.95
C VAL A 446 20.27 10.70 -32.21
N LYS A 447 21.07 10.25 -31.25
CA LYS A 447 22.53 10.06 -31.38
C LYS A 447 22.92 8.67 -30.92
N ASP A 448 23.62 7.92 -31.76
CA ASP A 448 24.21 6.62 -31.41
C ASP A 448 25.35 6.84 -30.41
N GLN A 449 25.03 6.86 -29.13
CA GLN A 449 26.02 6.82 -28.07
C GLN A 449 25.66 5.73 -27.07
N ALA A 450 26.71 5.03 -26.63
CA ALA A 450 26.65 4.04 -25.59
C ALA A 450 26.08 4.66 -24.31
N ALA A 451 24.76 4.55 -24.13
CA ALA A 451 24.16 4.66 -22.81
C ALA A 451 24.97 3.80 -21.84
N ALA A 452 25.12 4.25 -20.59
CA ALA A 452 25.80 3.50 -19.56
C ALA A 452 24.96 2.27 -19.20
N ASP A 453 24.95 1.28 -20.08
CA ASP A 453 24.23 0.01 -19.99
C ASP A 453 25.02 -0.98 -19.12
N ILE A 454 24.41 -2.12 -18.79
CA ILE A 454 25.13 -3.30 -18.28
C ILE A 454 26.09 -3.73 -19.39
N ARG A 455 27.34 -3.25 -19.33
CA ARG A 455 28.32 -3.26 -20.42
C ARG A 455 28.92 -4.65 -20.65
N SER A 456 28.76 -5.59 -19.73
CA SER A 456 29.55 -6.83 -19.76
C SER A 456 29.06 -7.94 -18.83
N VAL A 457 29.60 -9.15 -18.99
CA VAL A 457 29.51 -10.26 -18.02
C VAL A 457 29.98 -9.84 -16.62
N LEU A 458 30.94 -8.90 -16.53
CA LEU A 458 31.42 -8.36 -15.24
C LEU A 458 30.31 -7.63 -14.48
N ASP A 459 29.38 -6.97 -15.17
CA ASP A 459 28.29 -6.26 -14.51
C ASP A 459 27.22 -7.22 -13.97
N LEU A 460 27.04 -8.39 -14.61
CA LEU A 460 26.25 -9.48 -14.01
C LEU A 460 26.93 -10.07 -12.77
N LEU A 461 28.26 -10.18 -12.77
CA LEU A 461 29.00 -10.58 -11.56
C LEU A 461 28.85 -9.55 -10.44
N LYS A 462 28.97 -8.26 -10.74
CA LYS A 462 28.71 -7.17 -9.78
C LYS A 462 27.28 -7.21 -9.26
N LEU A 463 26.29 -7.38 -10.14
CA LEU A 463 24.89 -7.54 -9.75
C LEU A 463 24.72 -8.75 -8.84
N LYS A 464 25.30 -9.91 -9.15
CA LYS A 464 25.25 -11.10 -8.30
C LYS A 464 25.80 -10.82 -6.90
N VAL A 465 26.95 -10.16 -6.81
CA VAL A 465 27.56 -9.76 -5.54
C VAL A 465 26.65 -8.78 -4.78
N MET A 466 26.07 -7.81 -5.47
CA MET A 466 25.12 -6.85 -4.87
C MET A 466 23.87 -7.56 -4.33
N LEU A 467 23.26 -8.45 -5.11
CA LEU A 467 22.08 -9.21 -4.69
C LEU A 467 22.40 -10.11 -3.49
N PHE A 468 23.57 -10.75 -3.48
CA PHE A 468 24.03 -11.54 -2.33
C PHE A 468 24.19 -10.69 -1.08
N LYS A 469 24.87 -9.54 -1.18
CA LYS A 469 25.00 -8.58 -0.07
C LYS A 469 23.66 -8.07 0.43
N LYS A 470 22.70 -7.80 -0.45
CA LYS A 470 21.37 -7.29 -0.05
C LYS A 470 20.46 -8.36 0.55
N LYS A 471 20.60 -9.62 0.10
CA LYS A 471 19.81 -10.75 0.61
C LYS A 471 20.33 -11.25 1.97
N PHE A 472 21.66 -11.33 2.13
CA PHE A 472 22.28 -11.97 3.30
C PHE A 472 23.04 -10.99 4.21
N GLY A 473 23.30 -9.78 3.76
CA GLY A 473 23.88 -8.73 4.61
C GLY A 473 22.87 -8.26 5.65
N ARG A 474 23.37 -7.91 6.85
CA ARG A 474 22.54 -7.30 7.89
C ARG A 474 21.93 -6.01 7.34
N VAL A 475 20.61 -5.88 7.47
CA VAL A 475 19.91 -4.62 7.30
C VAL A 475 20.41 -3.71 8.42
N VAL A 476 21.24 -2.73 8.08
CA VAL A 476 21.57 -1.63 9.00
C VAL A 476 20.46 -0.60 8.89
#